data_AF-A0AAD8DDF6-F1
#
_entry.id   AF-A0AAD8DDF6-F1
#
_cell.length_a   1.000
_cell.length_b   1.000
_cell.length_c   1.000
_cell.angle_alpha   90.00
_cell.angle_beta   90.00
_cell.angle_gamma   90.00
#
_symmetry.space_group_name_H-M   'P 1'
#
loop_
_entity.id
_entity.type
_entity.pdbx_description
1 polymer ?
#
loop_
_entity_poly.entity_id
_entity_poly.type
_entity_poly.pdbx_seq_one_letter_code
_entity_poly.pdbx_strand_id
1 'polypeptide(L)'
;MTSQLPYDTLPRLSLVSRQESLELTGSAERLARRLSSPRGPAAGFGKPYSTPNDPRRSSATPGLGVCELPPYSTSSQCLAEPEDQPSHREEPPALDWSSCRYRLVARARRGTMALLKLALMAFSFLFWVAGLAMFTVGIWAKISLSDYLVLSTNRYPNTAFILLASGAAVIAWGFLGCFSAATENRCLLRTYGLFQVALLGAGLFAGLSGLFYRKDIAEGFQNGLQEAVRSYGEDEGKADALDALQRALECCGVQSYRDWLSSSWSLEPNGSVPASCCVLRRGCRNSPLPAEGGSAAGIYTHGCFQKVHDFVNDNMFYIAAGALGLAAMQAVGIGLACLLAARIPGAGLAEGPRGPPH
;
A
#
# COMPACT_ATOMS: atom_id res chain seq x y z
N MET A 1 -42.21 24.10 39.73
CA MET A 1 -41.28 25.22 40.03
C MET A 1 -39.90 24.73 39.60
N THR A 2 -39.45 25.00 38.37
CA THR A 2 -38.53 26.12 38.03
C THR A 2 -37.33 26.12 38.99
N SER A 3 -36.13 25.66 38.64
CA SER A 3 -35.15 26.22 37.68
C SER A 3 -33.86 26.39 38.48
N GLN A 4 -32.75 25.79 38.06
CA GLN A 4 -31.51 26.47 37.65
C GLN A 4 -30.30 25.53 37.68
N LEU A 5 -29.66 25.45 36.50
CA LEU A 5 -28.27 25.06 36.30
C LEU A 5 -27.30 26.02 37.01
N PRO A 6 -26.03 25.62 37.20
CA PRO A 6 -25.04 26.29 36.36
C PRO A 6 -24.16 25.32 35.57
N TYR A 7 -23.94 25.75 34.33
CA TYR A 7 -22.97 25.29 33.35
C TYR A 7 -21.53 25.76 33.72
N ASP A 8 -20.57 25.19 33.00
CA ASP A 8 -19.20 25.67 32.72
C ASP A 8 -18.03 25.11 33.55
N THR A 9 -17.42 24.04 33.02
CA THR A 9 -16.01 24.10 32.61
C THR A 9 -15.65 23.02 31.57
N LEU A 10 -15.00 23.46 30.48
CA LEU A 10 -14.45 22.75 29.29
C LEU A 10 -15.41 22.52 28.11
N PRO A 11 -15.01 22.90 26.87
CA PRO A 11 -13.72 22.48 26.28
C PRO A 11 -12.89 23.59 25.60
N ARG A 12 -11.58 23.61 25.88
CA ARG A 12 -10.56 24.37 25.12
C ARG A 12 -9.87 23.56 24.00
N LEU A 13 -10.25 22.30 23.80
CA LEU A 13 -9.59 21.43 22.81
C LEU A 13 -10.11 21.58 21.36
N SER A 14 -11.28 22.19 21.14
CA SER A 14 -11.85 22.33 19.78
C SER A 14 -11.31 23.51 18.98
N LEU A 15 -10.70 24.51 19.64
CA LEU A 15 -10.18 25.71 18.96
C LEU A 15 -8.81 25.49 18.32
N VAL A 16 -7.94 24.68 18.92
CA VAL A 16 -6.60 24.40 18.36
C VAL A 16 -6.70 23.61 17.05
N SER A 17 -7.59 22.60 17.00
CA SER A 17 -7.79 21.78 15.80
C SER A 17 -8.44 22.55 14.64
N ARG A 18 -9.29 23.54 14.94
CA ARG A 18 -9.89 24.42 13.91
C ARG A 18 -8.93 25.49 13.40
N GLN A 19 -7.94 25.89 14.21
CA GLN A 19 -6.93 26.87 13.81
C GLN A 19 -5.84 26.26 12.92
N GLU A 20 -5.41 25.02 13.19
CA GLU A 20 -4.47 24.31 12.30
C GLU A 20 -5.06 23.98 10.92
N SER A 21 -6.37 23.71 10.84
CA SER A 21 -7.05 23.45 9.56
C SER A 21 -7.21 24.71 8.69
N LEU A 22 -7.33 25.90 9.29
CA LEU A 22 -7.39 27.17 8.56
C LEU A 22 -6.02 27.60 8.01
N GLU A 23 -4.93 27.34 8.74
CA GLU A 23 -3.55 27.64 8.30
C GLU A 23 -3.12 26.77 7.09
N LEU A 24 -3.48 25.47 7.08
CA LEU A 24 -3.20 24.59 5.93
C LEU A 24 -3.96 25.01 4.66
N THR A 25 -5.21 25.44 4.82
CA THR A 25 -6.06 25.82 3.66
C THR A 25 -5.61 27.17 3.06
N GLY A 26 -5.17 28.12 3.90
CA GLY A 26 -4.65 29.41 3.45
C GLY A 26 -3.28 29.37 2.78
N SER A 27 -2.47 28.32 3.02
CA SER A 27 -1.20 28.09 2.34
C SER A 27 -1.40 27.47 0.95
N ALA A 28 -2.36 26.54 0.82
CA ALA A 28 -2.73 25.93 -0.45
C ALA A 28 -3.33 26.92 -1.46
N GLU A 29 -4.18 27.86 -1.01
CA GLU A 29 -4.74 28.90 -1.89
C GLU A 29 -3.70 29.94 -2.35
N ARG A 30 -2.69 30.25 -1.53
CA ARG A 30 -1.62 31.18 -1.90
C ARG A 30 -0.65 30.57 -2.91
N LEU A 31 -0.46 29.25 -2.90
CA LEU A 31 0.33 28.54 -3.90
C LEU A 31 -0.42 28.42 -5.24
N ALA A 32 -1.74 28.17 -5.21
CA ALA A 32 -2.58 28.11 -6.41
C ALA A 32 -2.72 29.46 -7.14
N ARG A 33 -2.74 30.58 -6.40
CA ARG A 33 -2.75 31.93 -6.99
C ARG A 33 -1.42 32.36 -7.61
N ARG A 34 -0.28 31.78 -7.22
CA ARG A 34 1.02 32.08 -7.84
C ARG A 34 1.25 31.33 -9.16
N LEU A 35 0.50 30.27 -9.43
CA LEU A 35 0.67 29.43 -10.63
C LEU A 35 -0.33 29.74 -11.76
N SER A 36 -1.23 30.71 -11.57
CA SER A 36 -2.34 31.02 -12.50
C SER A 36 -2.27 32.41 -13.16
N SER A 37 -1.12 33.10 -13.14
CA SER A 37 -0.97 34.39 -13.86
C SER A 37 -0.34 34.20 -15.25
N PRO A 38 -1.02 34.53 -16.35
CA PRO A 38 -0.43 34.57 -17.68
C PRO A 38 0.34 35.89 -17.87
N ARG A 39 1.60 35.83 -18.31
CA ARG A 39 2.34 36.98 -18.84
C ARG A 39 2.59 36.77 -20.34
N GLY A 40 1.81 37.50 -21.14
CA GLY A 40 2.12 37.85 -22.53
C GLY A 40 2.62 39.31 -22.64
N PRO A 41 3.07 39.74 -23.83
CA PRO A 41 4.30 40.54 -23.98
C PRO A 41 4.12 41.99 -24.46
N ALA A 42 5.19 42.79 -24.34
CA ALA A 42 5.51 44.02 -25.10
C ALA A 42 6.95 44.43 -24.75
N ALA A 43 7.77 45.17 -25.50
CA ALA A 43 7.96 45.53 -26.90
C ALA A 43 9.13 46.54 -26.90
N GLY A 44 10.07 46.45 -27.85
CA GLY A 44 10.87 47.59 -28.37
C GLY A 44 12.16 48.00 -27.64
N PHE A 45 13.33 47.82 -28.28
CA PHE A 45 14.09 48.87 -29.00
C PHE A 45 15.56 48.44 -29.25
N GLY A 46 16.04 48.59 -30.50
CA GLY A 46 17.38 49.16 -30.72
C GLY A 46 18.56 48.33 -31.29
N LYS A 47 18.51 48.02 -32.59
CA LYS A 47 19.57 48.31 -33.62
C LYS A 47 20.91 47.50 -33.62
N PRO A 48 21.71 47.55 -34.73
CA PRO A 48 21.94 46.39 -35.62
C PRO A 48 23.44 46.02 -35.77
N TYR A 49 23.80 44.91 -36.43
CA TYR A 49 24.98 44.86 -37.32
C TYR A 49 25.05 43.58 -38.19
N SER A 50 25.27 43.81 -39.49
CA SER A 50 25.98 43.02 -40.52
C SER A 50 25.59 41.56 -40.86
N THR A 51 25.02 41.41 -42.06
CA THR A 51 25.30 40.31 -43.02
C THR A 51 26.73 40.46 -43.61
N PRO A 52 27.33 39.40 -44.19
CA PRO A 52 27.25 39.25 -45.65
C PRO A 52 27.05 37.83 -46.21
N ASN A 53 26.46 37.83 -47.42
CA ASN A 53 26.23 36.79 -48.42
C ASN A 53 27.40 35.82 -48.68
N ASP A 54 27.11 34.57 -49.12
CA ASP A 54 27.22 34.14 -50.54
C ASP A 54 26.65 32.70 -50.78
N PRO A 55 26.55 32.14 -52.01
CA PRO A 55 25.31 31.51 -52.50
C PRO A 55 25.50 30.07 -53.02
N ARG A 56 24.40 29.51 -53.57
CA ARG A 56 24.30 28.30 -54.44
C ARG A 56 24.56 26.93 -53.80
N ARG A 57 23.50 26.12 -53.77
CA ARG A 57 23.36 25.01 -54.74
C ARG A 57 21.91 24.50 -54.80
N SER A 58 21.33 24.54 -56.00
CA SER A 58 20.14 23.76 -56.37
C SER A 58 20.54 22.31 -56.58
N SER A 59 19.77 21.38 -56.00
CA SER A 59 19.49 20.08 -56.63
C SER A 59 18.20 19.49 -56.04
N ALA A 60 17.16 19.58 -56.87
CA ALA A 60 15.94 18.80 -57.00
C ALA A 60 15.85 17.41 -56.31
N THR A 61 14.77 17.28 -55.50
CA THR A 61 13.76 16.18 -55.35
C THR A 61 14.14 14.72 -55.01
N PRO A 62 13.21 13.87 -54.51
CA PRO A 62 12.09 14.10 -53.57
C PRO A 62 11.93 12.99 -52.48
N GLY A 63 11.21 13.30 -51.40
CA GLY A 63 10.39 12.31 -50.68
C GLY A 63 10.83 11.94 -49.26
N LEU A 64 10.22 12.56 -48.24
CA LEU A 64 9.49 11.85 -47.18
C LEU A 64 8.74 12.88 -46.33
N GLY A 65 7.42 12.75 -46.27
CA GLY A 65 6.54 13.67 -45.58
C GLY A 65 6.81 13.73 -44.08
N VAL A 66 7.15 14.92 -43.61
CA VAL A 66 7.02 15.32 -42.22
C VAL A 66 5.52 15.54 -41.96
N CYS A 67 4.95 14.80 -41.01
CA CYS A 67 3.61 15.05 -40.51
C CYS A 67 3.61 16.34 -39.68
N GLU A 68 3.42 17.48 -40.33
CA GLU A 68 2.99 18.71 -39.64
C GLU A 68 1.49 18.60 -39.33
N LEU A 69 1.16 18.74 -38.05
CA LEU A 69 -0.20 18.91 -37.55
C LEU A 69 -0.82 20.19 -38.13
N PRO A 70 -2.09 20.20 -38.58
CA PRO A 70 -2.73 21.45 -38.96
C PRO A 70 -3.12 22.26 -37.71
N PRO A 71 -3.03 23.60 -37.76
CA PRO A 71 -3.54 24.45 -36.71
C PRO A 71 -5.06 24.56 -36.77
N TYR A 72 -5.61 24.95 -35.64
CA TYR A 72 -7.00 25.20 -35.32
C TYR A 72 -7.51 26.50 -35.97
N SER A 73 -8.60 26.46 -36.76
CA SER A 73 -9.59 27.55 -36.97
C SER A 73 -10.77 27.02 -37.81
N THR A 74 -12.00 26.87 -37.30
CA THR A 74 -13.11 27.86 -37.16
C THR A 74 -13.45 28.70 -38.39
N SER A 75 -14.76 28.78 -38.67
CA SER A 75 -15.48 29.64 -39.63
C SER A 75 -15.59 29.09 -41.07
N SER A 76 -16.74 28.56 -41.48
CA SER A 76 -17.95 29.28 -41.94
C SER A 76 -17.71 30.08 -43.23
N GLN A 77 -18.17 29.54 -44.36
CA GLN A 77 -18.79 30.23 -45.51
C GLN A 77 -18.82 29.28 -46.72
N CYS A 78 -20.00 28.80 -47.08
CA CYS A 78 -20.31 28.40 -48.46
C CYS A 78 -21.55 29.21 -48.86
N LEU A 79 -21.32 30.43 -49.35
CA LEU A 79 -22.29 31.23 -50.09
C LEU A 79 -21.54 31.77 -51.32
N ALA A 80 -21.81 31.17 -52.47
CA ALA A 80 -21.59 31.76 -53.79
C ALA A 80 -22.68 31.22 -54.73
N GLU A 81 -23.37 32.16 -55.38
CA GLU A 81 -24.46 31.98 -56.36
C GLU A 81 -23.97 31.43 -57.73
N PRO A 82 -24.86 31.09 -58.67
CA PRO A 82 -24.62 30.09 -59.71
C PRO A 82 -24.09 30.67 -61.03
N GLU A 83 -23.21 29.93 -61.69
CA GLU A 83 -23.02 30.01 -63.15
C GLU A 83 -23.42 28.69 -63.81
N ASP A 84 -23.99 28.84 -65.00
CA ASP A 84 -24.86 27.92 -65.71
C ASP A 84 -24.09 26.84 -66.51
N GLN A 85 -24.77 25.70 -66.72
CA GLN A 85 -24.52 24.65 -67.73
C GLN A 85 -23.51 23.50 -67.49
N PRO A 86 -23.71 22.33 -68.14
CA PRO A 86 -24.19 21.13 -67.46
C PRO A 86 -23.23 19.93 -67.62
N SER A 87 -23.60 18.78 -67.04
CA SER A 87 -22.90 17.48 -67.12
C SER A 87 -21.71 17.33 -66.17
N HIS A 88 -21.99 16.92 -64.94
CA HIS A 88 -21.70 15.58 -64.44
C HIS A 88 -22.36 15.47 -63.06
N ARG A 89 -23.09 14.37 -62.82
CA ARG A 89 -23.66 14.06 -61.50
C ARG A 89 -22.48 13.68 -60.59
N GLU A 90 -21.83 14.65 -59.96
CA GLU A 90 -20.95 14.37 -58.82
C GLU A 90 -21.84 13.93 -57.65
N GLU A 91 -21.71 12.66 -57.26
CA GLU A 91 -22.14 12.19 -55.95
C GLU A 91 -21.46 13.04 -54.86
N PRO A 92 -22.16 13.42 -53.78
CA PRO A 92 -21.50 14.06 -52.65
C PRO A 92 -20.39 13.11 -52.15
N PRO A 93 -19.19 13.60 -51.77
CA PRO A 93 -18.14 12.74 -51.28
C PRO A 93 -18.69 11.93 -50.12
N ALA A 94 -18.73 10.61 -50.28
CA ALA A 94 -19.20 9.69 -49.26
C ALA A 94 -18.45 10.01 -47.96
N LEU A 95 -19.18 10.49 -46.95
CA LEU A 95 -18.61 10.77 -45.63
C LEU A 95 -17.99 9.45 -45.13
N ASP A 96 -16.66 9.41 -45.06
CA ASP A 96 -15.93 8.20 -44.65
C ASP A 96 -16.08 7.96 -43.14
N TRP A 97 -17.23 7.39 -42.78
CA TRP A 97 -17.58 6.95 -41.42
C TRP A 97 -16.56 5.94 -40.86
N SER A 98 -15.80 5.26 -41.73
CA SER A 98 -14.80 4.29 -41.32
C SER A 98 -13.58 4.96 -40.66
N SER A 99 -13.11 6.09 -41.19
CA SER A 99 -12.00 6.87 -40.63
C SER A 99 -12.36 7.59 -39.32
N CYS A 100 -13.62 8.01 -39.17
CA CYS A 100 -14.13 8.57 -37.92
C CYS A 100 -14.21 7.48 -36.82
N ARG A 101 -14.78 6.31 -37.15
CA ARG A 101 -14.79 5.13 -36.25
C ARG A 101 -13.38 4.69 -35.86
N TYR A 102 -12.44 4.66 -36.80
CA TYR A 102 -11.05 4.26 -36.52
C TYR A 102 -10.35 5.22 -35.55
N ARG A 103 -10.54 6.54 -35.73
CA ARG A 103 -9.98 7.56 -34.85
C ARG A 103 -10.59 7.55 -33.45
N LEU A 104 -11.90 7.31 -33.34
CA LEU A 104 -12.61 7.21 -32.07
C LEU A 104 -12.18 5.96 -31.30
N VAL A 105 -12.06 4.81 -31.97
CA VAL A 105 -11.53 3.55 -31.41
C VAL A 105 -10.05 3.70 -31.01
N ALA A 106 -9.22 4.37 -31.83
CA ALA A 106 -7.82 4.62 -31.50
C ALA A 106 -7.63 5.60 -30.33
N ARG A 107 -8.53 6.58 -30.16
CA ARG A 107 -8.52 7.52 -29.02
C ARG A 107 -9.01 6.84 -27.74
N ALA A 108 -10.06 6.02 -27.84
CA ALA A 108 -10.52 5.17 -26.74
C ALA A 108 -9.43 4.18 -26.29
N ARG A 109 -8.76 3.51 -27.23
CA ARG A 109 -7.67 2.55 -26.94
C ARG A 109 -6.45 3.20 -26.26
N ARG A 110 -6.11 4.43 -26.64
CA ARG A 110 -5.07 5.24 -25.95
C ARG A 110 -5.50 5.63 -24.53
N GLY A 111 -6.75 6.07 -24.35
CA GLY A 111 -7.30 6.40 -23.04
C GLY A 111 -7.33 5.18 -22.09
N THR A 112 -7.79 4.03 -22.55
CA THR A 112 -7.82 2.80 -21.74
C THR A 112 -6.43 2.34 -21.33
N MET A 113 -5.42 2.44 -22.21
CA MET A 113 -4.04 2.09 -21.86
C MET A 113 -3.47 3.02 -20.79
N ALA A 114 -3.73 4.33 -20.89
CA ALA A 114 -3.31 5.30 -19.88
C ALA A 114 -4.00 5.05 -18.53
N LEU A 115 -5.31 4.78 -18.54
CA LEU A 115 -6.07 4.44 -17.33
C LEU A 115 -5.55 3.16 -16.67
N LEU A 116 -5.25 2.13 -17.45
CA LEU A 116 -4.74 0.87 -16.95
C LEU A 116 -3.35 1.01 -16.30
N LYS A 117 -2.46 1.78 -16.93
CA LYS A 117 -1.15 2.13 -16.35
C LYS A 117 -1.29 2.94 -15.08
N LEU A 118 -2.16 3.95 -15.08
CA LEU A 118 -2.41 4.78 -13.89
C LEU A 118 -2.99 3.95 -12.74
N ALA A 119 -3.93 3.06 -13.04
CA ALA A 119 -4.53 2.17 -12.03
C ALA A 119 -3.48 1.21 -11.43
N LEU A 120 -2.64 0.58 -12.26
CA LEU A 120 -1.57 -0.29 -11.78
C LEU A 120 -0.53 0.48 -10.96
N MET A 121 -0.13 1.66 -11.42
CA MET A 121 0.79 2.56 -10.71
C MET A 121 0.21 2.98 -9.35
N ALA A 122 -1.05 3.42 -9.31
CA ALA A 122 -1.72 3.82 -8.08
C ALA A 122 -1.84 2.64 -7.10
N PHE A 123 -2.26 1.46 -7.58
CA PHE A 123 -2.34 0.24 -6.78
C PHE A 123 -0.97 -0.10 -6.16
N SER A 124 0.09 -0.14 -6.97
CA SER A 124 1.45 -0.44 -6.49
C SER A 124 2.00 0.61 -5.53
N PHE A 125 1.69 1.89 -5.75
CA PHE A 125 2.09 2.97 -4.84
C PHE A 125 1.42 2.85 -3.47
N LEU A 126 0.15 2.44 -3.40
CA LEU A 126 -0.53 2.20 -2.12
C LEU A 126 0.16 1.10 -1.31
N PHE A 127 0.55 -0.02 -1.95
CA PHE A 127 1.32 -1.07 -1.27
C PHE A 127 2.70 -0.60 -0.84
N TRP A 128 3.36 0.24 -1.65
CA TRP A 128 4.65 0.80 -1.30
C TRP A 128 4.57 1.67 -0.04
N VAL A 129 3.58 2.57 0.04
CA VAL A 129 3.34 3.41 1.23
C VAL A 129 2.99 2.55 2.45
N ALA A 130 2.11 1.56 2.27
CA ALA A 130 1.76 0.62 3.35
C ALA A 130 2.98 -0.17 3.85
N GLY A 131 3.83 -0.64 2.94
CA GLY A 131 5.09 -1.32 3.27
C GLY A 131 6.04 -0.41 4.05
N LEU A 132 6.16 0.86 3.65
CA LEU A 132 6.97 1.86 4.36
C LEU A 132 6.44 2.08 5.77
N ALA A 133 5.12 2.23 5.94
CA ALA A 133 4.50 2.33 7.26
C ALA A 133 4.82 1.09 8.13
N MET A 134 4.62 -0.12 7.61
CA MET A 134 4.95 -1.35 8.36
C MET A 134 6.43 -1.44 8.72
N PHE A 135 7.33 -1.07 7.80
CA PHE A 135 8.77 -1.07 8.04
C PHE A 135 9.16 -0.05 9.13
N THR A 136 8.58 1.16 9.11
CA THR A 136 8.82 2.17 10.16
C THR A 136 8.31 1.72 11.52
N VAL A 137 7.14 1.08 11.59
CA VAL A 137 6.62 0.48 12.84
C VAL A 137 7.55 -0.64 13.32
N GLY A 138 8.10 -1.45 12.41
CA GLY A 138 9.10 -2.47 12.74
C GLY A 138 10.40 -1.89 13.32
N ILE A 139 10.89 -0.77 12.77
CA ILE A 139 12.05 -0.06 13.31
C ILE A 139 11.72 0.49 14.70
N TRP A 140 10.58 1.15 14.84
CA TRP A 140 10.15 1.72 16.12
C TRP A 140 10.02 0.64 17.20
N ALA A 141 9.38 -0.49 16.89
CA ALA A 141 9.30 -1.64 17.77
C ALA A 141 10.69 -2.15 18.18
N LYS A 142 11.63 -2.23 17.23
CA LYS A 142 13.00 -2.65 17.52
C LYS A 142 13.75 -1.67 18.43
N ILE A 143 13.57 -0.38 18.23
CA ILE A 143 14.23 0.66 19.03
C ILE A 143 13.64 0.69 20.45
N SER A 144 12.31 0.66 20.57
CA SER A 144 11.66 0.60 21.88
C SER A 144 12.07 -0.63 22.67
N LEU A 145 12.34 -1.78 22.03
CA LEU A 145 12.95 -2.94 22.68
C LEU A 145 14.43 -2.71 23.03
N SER A 146 15.18 -1.96 22.21
CA SER A 146 16.63 -1.76 22.43
C SER A 146 16.99 -0.94 23.66
N ASP A 147 16.13 -0.02 24.11
CA ASP A 147 16.34 0.74 25.34
C ASP A 147 16.27 -0.15 26.59
N TYR A 148 15.57 -1.29 26.52
CA TYR A 148 15.55 -2.32 27.57
C TYR A 148 16.72 -3.31 27.44
N LEU A 149 17.19 -3.57 26.23
CA LEU A 149 18.32 -4.47 25.94
C LEU A 149 19.70 -3.94 26.37
N VAL A 150 19.86 -2.65 26.70
CA VAL A 150 21.13 -2.13 27.27
C VAL A 150 21.39 -2.72 28.67
N LEU A 151 20.36 -3.24 29.35
CA LEU A 151 20.50 -3.90 30.66
C LEU A 151 20.63 -5.43 30.58
N SER A 152 20.37 -6.06 29.43
CA SER A 152 20.34 -7.53 29.35
C SER A 152 21.15 -8.04 28.16
N THR A 153 22.15 -8.86 28.46
CA THR A 153 23.22 -9.30 27.53
C THR A 153 22.76 -10.32 26.47
N ASN A 154 21.46 -10.62 26.40
CA ASN A 154 20.92 -11.68 25.55
C ASN A 154 20.21 -11.17 24.29
N ARG A 155 20.64 -11.77 23.18
CA ARG A 155 20.38 -11.37 21.80
C ARG A 155 19.16 -12.11 21.26
N TYR A 156 17.94 -11.55 21.31
CA TYR A 156 16.81 -12.14 20.58
C TYR A 156 15.90 -11.13 19.82
N PRO A 157 15.90 -11.14 18.47
CA PRO A 157 15.24 -10.13 17.62
C PRO A 157 14.05 -10.62 16.76
N ASN A 158 13.49 -11.83 16.96
CA ASN A 158 12.78 -12.51 15.87
C ASN A 158 11.43 -11.88 15.44
N THR A 159 10.57 -11.43 16.36
CA THR A 159 9.25 -10.86 15.97
C THR A 159 9.38 -9.52 15.25
N ALA A 160 10.19 -8.60 15.80
CA ALA A 160 10.48 -7.32 15.14
C ALA A 160 11.21 -7.52 13.80
N PHE A 161 12.08 -8.53 13.71
CA PHE A 161 12.75 -8.88 12.46
C PHE A 161 11.78 -9.40 11.39
N ILE A 162 10.78 -10.21 11.76
CA ILE A 162 9.73 -10.65 10.82
C ILE A 162 8.93 -9.45 10.31
N LEU A 163 8.58 -8.50 11.17
CA LEU A 163 7.86 -7.29 10.77
C LEU A 163 8.70 -6.39 9.85
N LEU A 164 10.00 -6.24 10.15
CA LEU A 164 10.96 -5.53 9.29
C LEU A 164 11.14 -6.22 7.93
N ALA A 165 11.35 -7.54 7.92
CA ALA A 165 11.58 -8.31 6.70
C ALA A 165 10.34 -8.30 5.80
N SER A 166 9.15 -8.50 6.37
CA SER A 166 7.89 -8.43 5.62
C SER A 166 7.61 -7.02 5.11
N GLY A 167 7.83 -5.97 5.92
CA GLY A 167 7.74 -4.58 5.50
C GLY A 167 8.66 -4.26 4.31
N ALA A 168 9.94 -4.64 4.40
CA ALA A 168 10.90 -4.47 3.32
C ALA A 168 10.51 -5.22 2.05
N ALA A 169 9.99 -6.44 2.17
CA ALA A 169 9.48 -7.23 1.04
C ALA A 169 8.30 -6.53 0.34
N VAL A 170 7.35 -5.97 1.10
CA VAL A 170 6.20 -5.23 0.55
C VAL A 170 6.63 -3.92 -0.13
N ILE A 171 7.64 -3.22 0.41
CA ILE A 171 8.24 -2.05 -0.24
C ILE A 171 8.87 -2.44 -1.58
N ALA A 172 9.70 -3.48 -1.61
CA ALA A 172 10.34 -3.97 -2.83
C ALA A 172 9.29 -4.39 -3.87
N TRP A 173 8.24 -5.07 -3.42
CA TRP A 173 7.10 -5.46 -4.25
C TRP A 173 6.39 -4.26 -4.87
N GLY A 174 6.05 -3.26 -4.05
CA GLY A 174 5.40 -2.02 -4.51
C GLY A 174 6.26 -1.28 -5.53
N PHE A 175 7.58 -1.19 -5.29
CA PHE A 175 8.53 -0.58 -6.21
C PHE A 175 8.59 -1.32 -7.55
N LEU A 176 8.67 -2.66 -7.53
CA LEU A 176 8.64 -3.47 -8.74
C LEU A 176 7.34 -3.29 -9.53
N GLY A 177 6.21 -3.11 -8.85
CA GLY A 177 4.94 -2.81 -9.50
C GLY A 177 4.93 -1.46 -10.23
N CYS A 178 5.42 -0.40 -9.56
CA CYS A 178 5.59 0.92 -10.17
C CYS A 178 6.57 0.89 -11.36
N PHE A 179 7.70 0.21 -11.19
CA PHE A 179 8.70 0.03 -12.25
C PHE A 179 8.11 -0.71 -13.45
N SER A 180 7.39 -1.82 -13.20
CA SER A 180 6.72 -2.60 -14.25
C SER A 180 5.67 -1.79 -15.02
N ALA A 181 4.96 -0.88 -14.35
CA ALA A 181 3.98 0.00 -14.99
C ALA A 181 4.64 1.12 -15.81
N ALA A 182 5.78 1.64 -15.36
CA ALA A 182 6.54 2.69 -16.04
C ALA A 182 7.27 2.15 -17.28
N THR A 183 7.81 0.94 -17.21
CA THR A 183 8.48 0.29 -18.34
C THR A 183 7.47 -0.32 -19.29
N GLU A 184 7.49 0.04 -20.56
CA GLU A 184 6.63 -0.60 -21.58
C GLU A 184 7.12 -1.99 -22.02
N ASN A 185 7.86 -2.69 -21.14
CA ASN A 185 8.44 -4.00 -21.43
C ASN A 185 7.50 -5.13 -20.99
N ARG A 186 6.98 -5.88 -21.97
CA ARG A 186 6.12 -7.05 -21.71
C ARG A 186 6.76 -8.12 -20.85
N CYS A 187 8.05 -8.35 -21.00
CA CYS A 187 8.74 -9.40 -20.25
C CYS A 187 8.65 -9.09 -18.76
N LEU A 188 8.95 -7.84 -18.38
CA LEU A 188 8.91 -7.38 -17.00
C LEU A 188 7.49 -7.40 -16.41
N LEU A 189 6.49 -7.02 -17.20
CA LEU A 189 5.10 -7.06 -16.77
C LEU A 189 4.59 -8.50 -16.60
N ARG A 190 5.05 -9.44 -17.44
CA ARG A 190 4.75 -10.86 -17.32
C ARG A 190 5.45 -11.49 -16.12
N THR A 191 6.71 -11.16 -15.85
CA THR A 191 7.41 -11.68 -14.66
C THR A 191 6.77 -11.16 -13.38
N TYR A 192 6.35 -9.89 -13.34
CA TYR A 192 5.57 -9.34 -12.22
C TYR A 192 4.24 -10.08 -12.02
N GLY A 193 3.49 -10.33 -13.10
CA GLY A 193 2.25 -11.11 -13.04
C GLY A 193 2.46 -12.56 -12.56
N LEU A 194 3.52 -13.23 -13.03
CA LEU A 194 3.86 -14.59 -12.58
C LEU A 194 4.23 -14.63 -11.10
N PHE A 195 4.96 -13.63 -10.62
CA PHE A 195 5.32 -13.51 -9.21
C PHE A 195 4.08 -13.29 -8.32
N GLN A 196 3.12 -12.47 -8.76
CA GLN A 196 1.81 -12.30 -8.10
C GLN A 196 1.03 -13.62 -8.01
N VAL A 197 1.00 -14.40 -9.10
CA VAL A 197 0.35 -15.72 -9.12
C VAL A 197 1.04 -16.69 -8.15
N ALA A 198 2.37 -16.67 -8.10
CA ALA A 198 3.12 -17.51 -7.16
C ALA A 198 2.81 -17.16 -5.70
N LEU A 199 2.68 -15.88 -5.35
CA LEU A 199 2.26 -15.48 -4.00
C LEU A 199 0.83 -15.87 -3.68
N LEU A 200 -0.10 -15.71 -4.63
CA LEU A 200 -1.48 -16.16 -4.42
C LEU A 200 -1.51 -17.67 -4.16
N GLY A 201 -0.75 -18.45 -4.93
CA GLY A 201 -0.58 -19.88 -4.70
C GLY A 201 0.00 -20.19 -3.32
N ALA A 202 1.11 -19.55 -2.95
CA ALA A 202 1.73 -19.73 -1.63
C ALA A 202 0.78 -19.37 -0.49
N GLY A 203 -0.02 -18.30 -0.63
CA GLY A 203 -1.04 -17.90 0.32
C GLY A 203 -2.15 -18.95 0.46
N LEU A 204 -2.62 -19.53 -0.65
CA LEU A 204 -3.59 -20.63 -0.64
C LEU A 204 -3.02 -21.87 0.05
N PHE A 205 -1.78 -22.26 -0.26
CA PHE A 205 -1.11 -23.38 0.42
C PHE A 205 -0.93 -23.13 1.92
N ALA A 206 -0.55 -21.91 2.32
CA ALA A 206 -0.44 -21.54 3.72
C ALA A 206 -1.80 -21.58 4.44
N GLY A 207 -2.86 -21.07 3.80
CA GLY A 207 -4.22 -21.13 4.33
C GLY A 207 -4.73 -22.58 4.49
N LEU A 208 -4.52 -23.43 3.48
CA LEU A 208 -4.86 -24.86 3.58
C LEU A 208 -4.07 -25.55 4.68
N SER A 209 -2.76 -25.29 4.77
CA SER A 209 -1.90 -25.86 5.81
C SER A 209 -2.36 -25.44 7.21
N GLY A 210 -2.77 -24.18 7.38
CA GLY A 210 -3.34 -23.69 8.64
C GLY A 210 -4.61 -24.43 9.05
N LEU A 211 -5.46 -24.84 8.10
CA LEU A 211 -6.66 -25.64 8.37
C LEU A 211 -6.33 -27.08 8.78
N PHE A 212 -5.38 -27.71 8.07
CA PHE A 212 -4.97 -29.09 8.35
C PHE A 212 -4.20 -29.23 9.67
N TYR A 213 -3.23 -28.34 9.91
CA TYR A 213 -2.34 -28.37 11.08
C TYR A 213 -2.83 -27.48 12.23
N ARG A 214 -4.12 -27.13 12.27
CA ARG A 214 -4.68 -26.21 13.29
C ARG A 214 -4.38 -26.66 14.73
N LYS A 215 -4.37 -27.98 14.99
CA LYS A 215 -4.09 -28.55 16.30
C LYS A 215 -2.61 -28.41 16.65
N ASP A 216 -1.73 -28.77 15.72
CA ASP A 216 -0.28 -28.67 15.92
C ASP A 216 0.17 -27.21 16.07
N ILE A 217 -0.47 -26.28 15.36
CA ILE A 217 -0.24 -24.83 15.52
C ILE A 217 -0.67 -24.38 16.92
N ALA A 218 -1.84 -24.83 17.39
CA ALA A 218 -2.34 -24.48 18.73
C ALA A 218 -1.42 -25.07 19.82
N GLU A 219 -1.02 -26.33 19.70
CA GLU A 219 -0.10 -26.98 20.64
C GLU A 219 1.29 -26.31 20.61
N GLY A 220 1.82 -26.02 19.42
CA GLY A 220 3.08 -25.28 19.26
C GLY A 220 3.02 -23.89 19.89
N PHE A 221 1.90 -23.19 19.76
CA PHE A 221 1.67 -21.90 20.40
C PHE A 221 1.61 -22.03 21.93
N GLN A 222 0.89 -23.04 22.46
CA GLN A 222 0.84 -23.30 23.89
C GLN A 222 2.21 -23.63 24.48
N ASN A 223 2.98 -24.48 23.80
CA ASN A 223 4.34 -24.85 24.18
C ASN A 223 5.27 -23.63 24.14
N GLY A 224 5.13 -22.77 23.12
CA GLY A 224 5.87 -21.51 23.02
C GLY A 224 5.55 -20.54 24.17
N LEU A 225 4.27 -20.42 24.57
CA LEU A 225 3.88 -19.64 25.74
C LEU A 225 4.46 -20.22 27.04
N GLN A 226 4.44 -21.55 27.18
CA GLN A 226 4.99 -22.20 28.36
C GLN A 226 6.50 -22.01 28.48
N GLU A 227 7.20 -22.08 27.34
CA GLU A 227 8.62 -21.77 27.26
C GLU A 227 8.91 -20.30 27.59
N ALA A 228 8.08 -19.37 27.11
CA ALA A 228 8.21 -17.95 27.43
C ALA A 228 8.01 -17.65 28.92
N VAL A 229 7.08 -18.33 29.60
CA VAL A 229 6.90 -18.22 31.06
C VAL A 229 8.08 -18.81 31.83
N ARG A 230 8.61 -19.96 31.40
CA ARG A 230 9.77 -20.61 32.05
C ARG A 230 11.06 -19.80 31.93
N SER A 231 11.31 -19.23 30.76
CA SER A 231 12.52 -18.47 30.44
C SER A 231 12.37 -16.95 30.63
N TYR A 232 11.30 -16.50 31.32
CA TYR A 232 10.96 -15.08 31.45
C TYR A 232 12.09 -14.23 32.07
N GLY A 233 12.79 -14.75 33.09
CA GLY A 233 13.93 -14.05 33.71
C GLY A 233 15.27 -14.21 32.99
N GLU A 234 15.32 -14.99 31.90
CA GLU A 234 16.56 -15.32 31.17
C GLU A 234 16.59 -14.73 29.74
N ASP A 235 15.42 -14.63 29.10
CA ASP A 235 15.22 -14.17 27.73
C ASP A 235 14.26 -12.97 27.69
N GLU A 236 14.82 -11.76 27.71
CA GLU A 236 14.05 -10.51 27.62
C GLU A 236 13.14 -10.45 26.39
N GLY A 237 13.55 -11.06 25.27
CA GLY A 237 12.77 -11.01 24.03
C GLY A 237 11.46 -11.78 24.16
N LYS A 238 11.52 -12.96 24.80
CA LYS A 238 10.31 -13.73 25.15
C LYS A 238 9.52 -13.06 26.27
N ALA A 239 10.20 -12.44 27.24
CA ALA A 239 9.56 -11.70 28.32
C ALA A 239 8.74 -10.52 27.79
N ASP A 240 9.31 -9.67 26.95
CA ASP A 240 8.65 -8.52 26.32
C ASP A 240 7.46 -8.93 25.44
N ALA A 241 7.63 -10.00 24.65
CA ALA A 241 6.57 -10.51 23.81
C ALA A 241 5.39 -11.05 24.65
N LEU A 242 5.69 -11.78 25.73
CA LEU A 242 4.69 -12.27 26.66
C LEU A 242 4.00 -11.12 27.41
N ASP A 243 4.77 -10.11 27.83
CA ASP A 243 4.28 -8.91 28.49
C ASP A 243 3.35 -8.08 27.60
N ALA A 244 3.72 -7.91 26.32
CA ALA A 244 2.88 -7.24 25.33
C ALA A 244 1.58 -8.02 25.12
N LEU A 245 1.67 -9.35 25.02
CA LEU A 245 0.50 -10.22 24.88
C LEU A 245 -0.44 -10.13 26.10
N GLN A 246 0.12 -10.18 27.30
CA GLN A 246 -0.64 -10.08 28.56
C GLN A 246 -1.37 -8.75 28.71
N ARG A 247 -0.71 -7.64 28.35
CA ARG A 247 -1.34 -6.31 28.35
C ARG A 247 -2.39 -6.16 27.24
N ALA A 248 -2.14 -6.74 26.06
CA ALA A 248 -3.04 -6.59 24.92
C ALA A 248 -4.33 -7.41 25.05
N LEU A 249 -4.26 -8.59 25.68
CA LEU A 249 -5.40 -9.52 25.81
C LEU A 249 -5.92 -9.65 27.25
N GLU A 250 -5.40 -8.85 28.18
CA GLU A 250 -5.83 -8.83 29.58
C GLU A 250 -5.82 -10.23 30.20
N CYS A 251 -4.68 -10.90 30.07
CA CYS A 251 -4.46 -12.29 30.47
C CYS A 251 -3.19 -12.45 31.30
N CYS A 252 -3.04 -13.57 32.00
CA CYS A 252 -1.84 -13.87 32.77
C CYS A 252 -1.48 -15.35 32.73
N GLY A 253 -0.20 -15.64 32.49
CA GLY A 253 0.30 -17.01 32.34
C GLY A 253 -0.19 -17.70 31.05
N VAL A 254 -0.06 -19.02 30.99
CA VAL A 254 -0.43 -19.82 29.81
C VAL A 254 -1.91 -20.19 29.88
N GLN A 255 -2.28 -20.97 30.90
CA GLN A 255 -3.64 -21.38 31.24
C GLN A 255 -4.18 -20.57 32.42
N SER A 256 -3.31 -20.13 33.33
CA SER A 256 -3.68 -19.32 34.48
C SER A 256 -2.49 -18.55 35.05
N TYR A 257 -2.75 -17.52 35.86
CA TYR A 257 -1.72 -16.84 36.64
C TYR A 257 -0.89 -17.78 37.51
N ARG A 258 -1.41 -18.97 37.84
CA ARG A 258 -0.70 -20.00 38.61
C ARG A 258 0.50 -20.61 37.88
N ASP A 259 0.57 -20.51 36.55
CA ASP A 259 1.71 -21.02 35.79
C ASP A 259 3.02 -20.36 36.25
N TRP A 260 2.94 -19.12 36.76
CA TRP A 260 4.06 -18.41 37.37
C TRP A 260 4.61 -19.10 38.63
N LEU A 261 3.77 -19.78 39.42
CA LEU A 261 4.23 -20.52 40.62
C LEU A 261 5.25 -21.60 40.26
N SER A 262 5.12 -22.19 39.07
CA SER A 262 6.02 -23.23 38.56
C SER A 262 7.26 -22.70 37.83
N SER A 263 7.34 -21.39 37.60
CA SER A 263 8.45 -20.75 36.90
C SER A 263 9.57 -20.35 37.87
N SER A 264 10.80 -20.22 37.38
CA SER A 264 11.94 -19.73 38.17
C SER A 264 11.71 -18.32 38.73
N TRP A 265 10.86 -17.52 38.07
CA TRP A 265 10.46 -16.18 38.50
C TRP A 265 9.74 -16.15 39.87
N SER A 266 9.09 -17.24 40.28
CA SER A 266 8.45 -17.30 41.61
C SER A 266 9.44 -17.40 42.76
N LEU A 267 10.69 -17.81 42.50
CA LEU A 267 11.76 -17.98 43.48
C LEU A 267 12.48 -16.67 43.82
N GLU A 268 12.27 -15.62 43.02
CA GLU A 268 12.82 -14.30 43.32
C GLU A 268 12.21 -13.73 44.60
N PRO A 269 12.93 -12.88 45.36
CA PRO A 269 12.52 -12.39 46.68
C PRO A 269 11.18 -11.64 46.70
N ASN A 270 10.64 -11.29 45.53
CA ASN A 270 9.32 -10.68 45.34
C ASN A 270 8.26 -11.65 44.77
N GLY A 271 8.56 -12.95 44.65
CA GLY A 271 7.74 -14.10 44.23
C GLY A 271 6.31 -13.82 43.79
N SER A 272 6.16 -13.06 42.70
CA SER A 272 4.89 -12.57 42.20
C SER A 272 4.83 -12.64 40.68
N VAL A 273 3.63 -12.50 40.12
CA VAL A 273 3.44 -12.38 38.67
C VAL A 273 4.09 -11.09 38.14
N PRO A 274 4.49 -11.03 36.86
CA PRO A 274 5.00 -9.80 36.26
C PRO A 274 3.98 -8.65 36.29
N ALA A 275 4.48 -7.42 36.17
CA ALA A 275 3.65 -6.22 36.20
C ALA A 275 2.63 -6.14 35.03
N SER A 276 2.90 -6.82 33.93
CA SER A 276 2.01 -6.99 32.77
C SER A 276 0.74 -7.79 33.08
N CYS A 277 0.77 -8.67 34.09
CA CYS A 277 -0.38 -9.42 34.58
C CYS A 277 -1.34 -8.62 35.48
N CYS A 278 -0.97 -7.39 35.84
CA CYS A 278 -1.69 -6.60 36.82
C CYS A 278 -2.74 -5.68 36.16
N VAL A 279 -3.97 -5.70 36.70
CA VAL A 279 -5.10 -4.88 36.23
C VAL A 279 -4.86 -3.39 36.53
N LEU A 280 -4.25 -3.08 37.68
CA LEU A 280 -3.87 -1.73 38.08
C LEU A 280 -2.34 -1.65 38.28
N ARG A 281 -1.69 -0.66 37.66
CA ARG A 281 -0.25 -0.38 37.85
C ARG A 281 0.14 -0.09 39.30
N ARG A 282 -0.79 0.35 40.15
CA ARG A 282 -0.58 0.60 41.58
C ARG A 282 -1.36 -0.44 42.39
N GLY A 283 -0.65 -1.23 43.21
CA GLY A 283 -1.28 -2.15 44.17
C GLY A 283 -1.22 -3.63 43.81
N CYS A 284 -0.53 -4.02 42.74
CA CYS A 284 -0.27 -5.42 42.44
C CYS A 284 0.83 -5.96 43.38
N ARG A 285 0.46 -6.22 44.64
CA ARG A 285 1.37 -6.71 45.68
C ARG A 285 0.92 -8.10 46.12
N ASN A 286 1.22 -9.09 45.29
CA ASN A 286 0.79 -10.48 45.50
C ASN A 286 1.98 -11.37 45.84
N SER A 287 2.80 -10.94 46.80
CA SER A 287 3.85 -11.77 47.40
C SER A 287 3.47 -12.07 48.85
N PRO A 288 3.17 -13.34 49.20
CA PRO A 288 3.11 -14.51 48.31
C PRO A 288 1.82 -14.54 47.45
N LEU A 289 1.89 -15.21 46.29
CA LEU A 289 0.70 -15.45 45.46
C LEU A 289 -0.34 -16.24 46.26
N PRO A 290 -1.63 -15.82 46.29
CA PRO A 290 -2.65 -16.61 46.95
C PRO A 290 -2.82 -17.97 46.25
N ALA A 291 -2.71 -19.05 47.03
CA ALA A 291 -3.21 -20.37 46.63
C ALA A 291 -4.74 -20.40 46.70
N GLU A 292 -5.37 -21.43 46.09
CA GLU A 292 -6.82 -21.72 46.06
C GLU A 292 -7.67 -21.00 47.13
N GLY A 293 -8.62 -20.18 46.69
CA GLY A 293 -9.63 -19.54 47.56
C GLY A 293 -9.29 -18.13 48.09
N GLY A 294 -8.06 -17.64 47.90
CA GLY A 294 -7.70 -16.24 48.17
C GLY A 294 -8.07 -15.30 47.02
N SER A 295 -8.59 -14.12 47.31
CA SER A 295 -8.92 -13.12 46.28
C SER A 295 -7.65 -12.69 45.53
N ALA A 296 -7.49 -13.14 44.29
CA ALA A 296 -6.47 -12.63 43.34
C ALA A 296 -6.82 -11.19 42.89
N ALA A 297 -6.96 -10.29 43.87
CA ALA A 297 -7.38 -8.93 43.64
C ALA A 297 -6.32 -8.20 42.80
N GLY A 298 -6.71 -7.74 41.62
CA GLY A 298 -5.85 -6.95 40.74
C GLY A 298 -4.92 -7.73 39.80
N ILE A 299 -5.11 -9.05 39.62
CA ILE A 299 -4.42 -9.85 38.58
C ILE A 299 -5.43 -10.36 37.55
N TYR A 300 -5.04 -10.44 36.28
CA TYR A 300 -5.81 -11.16 35.27
C TYR A 300 -5.84 -12.67 35.57
N THR A 301 -7.02 -13.23 35.81
CA THR A 301 -7.16 -14.64 36.22
C THR A 301 -7.16 -15.62 35.04
N HIS A 302 -7.48 -15.15 33.84
CA HIS A 302 -7.55 -15.96 32.63
C HIS A 302 -6.18 -16.17 31.99
N GLY A 303 -5.91 -17.40 31.53
CA GLY A 303 -4.70 -17.72 30.76
C GLY A 303 -4.70 -17.10 29.37
N CYS A 304 -3.50 -16.76 28.89
CA CYS A 304 -3.33 -16.15 27.57
C CYS A 304 -3.64 -17.09 26.42
N PHE A 305 -3.40 -18.40 26.57
CA PHE A 305 -3.73 -19.36 25.52
C PHE A 305 -5.22 -19.36 25.18
N GLN A 306 -6.06 -19.44 26.20
CA GLN A 306 -7.51 -19.43 26.05
C GLN A 306 -7.99 -18.10 25.46
N LYS A 307 -7.50 -16.97 25.98
CA LYS A 307 -7.84 -15.63 25.48
C LYS A 307 -7.46 -15.42 24.02
N VAL A 308 -6.29 -15.89 23.58
CA VAL A 308 -5.89 -15.83 22.16
C VAL A 308 -6.80 -16.71 21.31
N HIS A 309 -7.05 -17.94 21.75
CA HIS A 309 -7.92 -18.87 21.02
C HIS A 309 -9.34 -18.32 20.86
N ASP A 310 -9.91 -17.76 21.93
CA ASP A 310 -11.23 -17.13 21.91
C ASP A 310 -11.22 -15.88 21.03
N PHE A 311 -10.20 -15.02 21.15
CA PHE A 311 -10.04 -13.86 20.27
C PHE A 311 -9.99 -14.24 18.79
N VAL A 312 -9.24 -15.29 18.43
CA VAL A 312 -9.15 -15.76 17.03
C VAL A 312 -10.49 -16.32 16.55
N ASN A 313 -11.20 -17.09 17.38
CA ASN A 313 -12.49 -17.66 17.00
C ASN A 313 -13.58 -16.59 16.86
N ASP A 314 -13.64 -15.65 17.81
CA ASP A 314 -14.61 -14.56 17.81
C ASP A 314 -14.38 -13.60 16.62
N ASN A 315 -13.11 -13.40 16.24
CA ASN A 315 -12.73 -12.53 15.13
C ASN A 315 -12.46 -13.28 13.81
N MET A 316 -12.81 -14.57 13.74
CA MET A 316 -12.54 -15.42 12.57
C MET A 316 -13.13 -14.82 11.28
N PHE A 317 -14.30 -14.20 11.36
CA PHE A 317 -14.92 -13.53 10.22
C PHE A 317 -14.04 -12.41 9.64
N TYR A 318 -13.46 -11.55 10.50
CA TYR A 318 -12.60 -10.45 10.05
C TYR A 318 -11.28 -10.97 9.46
N ILE A 319 -10.71 -12.01 10.06
CA ILE A 319 -9.48 -12.66 9.56
C ILE A 319 -9.74 -13.27 8.18
N ALA A 320 -10.83 -14.02 8.02
CA ALA A 320 -11.22 -14.63 6.76
C ALA A 320 -11.54 -13.57 5.69
N ALA A 321 -12.27 -12.51 6.06
CA ALA A 321 -12.59 -11.39 5.17
C ALA A 321 -11.32 -10.66 4.72
N GLY A 322 -10.36 -10.44 5.64
CA GLY A 322 -9.06 -9.85 5.32
C GLY A 322 -8.25 -10.72 4.37
N ALA A 323 -8.18 -12.03 4.61
CA ALA A 323 -7.48 -12.97 3.74
C ALA A 323 -8.10 -13.03 2.34
N LEU A 324 -9.43 -13.11 2.24
CA LEU A 324 -10.16 -13.09 0.97
C LEU A 324 -9.98 -11.74 0.25
N GLY A 325 -10.00 -10.63 0.99
CA GLY A 325 -9.76 -9.29 0.46
C GLY A 325 -8.35 -9.15 -0.13
N LEU A 326 -7.32 -9.67 0.55
CA LEU A 326 -5.95 -9.71 0.05
C LEU A 326 -5.85 -10.56 -1.23
N ALA A 327 -6.47 -11.74 -1.25
CA ALA A 327 -6.50 -12.61 -2.43
C ALA A 327 -7.20 -11.93 -3.63
N ALA A 328 -8.34 -11.28 -3.39
CA ALA A 328 -9.07 -10.53 -4.41
C ALA A 328 -8.25 -9.33 -4.94
N MET A 329 -7.59 -8.58 -4.04
CA MET A 329 -6.69 -7.49 -4.45
C MET A 329 -5.52 -8.00 -5.30
N GLN A 330 -4.93 -9.14 -4.96
CA GLN A 330 -3.91 -9.79 -5.78
C GLN A 330 -4.44 -10.18 -7.16
N ALA A 331 -5.63 -10.77 -7.24
CA ALA A 331 -6.29 -11.11 -8.50
C ALA A 331 -6.52 -9.88 -9.39
N VAL A 332 -6.91 -8.74 -8.80
CA VAL A 332 -7.01 -7.46 -9.51
C VAL A 332 -5.64 -7.04 -10.06
N GLY A 333 -4.59 -7.08 -9.25
CA GLY A 333 -3.22 -6.77 -9.69
C GLY A 333 -2.74 -7.65 -10.86
N ILE A 334 -3.01 -8.96 -10.79
CA ILE A 334 -2.72 -9.92 -11.87
C ILE A 334 -3.51 -9.56 -13.13
N GLY A 335 -4.81 -9.30 -12.99
CA GLY A 335 -5.68 -8.90 -14.09
C GLY A 335 -5.17 -7.64 -14.79
N LEU A 336 -4.83 -6.60 -14.03
CA LEU A 336 -4.29 -5.35 -14.56
C LEU A 336 -2.96 -5.58 -15.30
N ALA A 337 -2.05 -6.38 -14.74
CA ALA A 337 -0.77 -6.71 -15.38
C ALA A 337 -0.96 -7.49 -16.68
N CYS A 338 -1.82 -8.52 -16.69
CA CYS A 338 -2.12 -9.33 -17.87
C CYS A 338 -2.80 -8.51 -18.97
N LEU A 339 -3.80 -7.69 -18.62
CA LEU A 339 -4.48 -6.80 -19.56
C LEU A 339 -3.51 -5.80 -20.17
N LEU A 340 -2.60 -5.24 -19.38
CA LEU A 340 -1.62 -4.29 -19.88
C LEU A 340 -0.60 -4.99 -20.79
N ALA A 341 -0.12 -6.17 -20.41
CA ALA A 341 0.81 -6.97 -21.22
C ALA A 341 0.21 -7.35 -22.58
N ALA A 342 -1.08 -7.71 -22.62
CA ALA A 342 -1.80 -8.06 -23.83
C ALA A 342 -2.01 -6.85 -24.77
N ARG A 343 -2.02 -5.62 -24.23
CA ARG A 343 -2.28 -4.40 -25.00
C ARG A 343 -1.04 -3.77 -25.60
N ILE A 344 0.15 -3.99 -25.02
CA ILE A 344 1.40 -3.54 -25.62
C ILE A 344 1.66 -4.48 -26.83
N PRO A 345 1.99 -4.01 -28.05
CA PRO A 345 2.19 -4.87 -29.24
C PRO A 345 3.52 -5.62 -29.30
N GLY A 346 3.49 -6.96 -29.26
CA GLY A 346 4.64 -7.88 -29.36
C GLY A 346 5.77 -7.34 -30.22
N ALA A 347 6.98 -7.07 -29.68
CA ALA A 347 8.17 -7.15 -30.51
C ALA A 347 8.31 -8.64 -30.74
N GLY A 348 7.70 -9.13 -31.82
CA GLY A 348 7.71 -10.53 -32.17
C GLY A 348 9.15 -11.00 -32.17
N LEU A 349 9.41 -12.11 -31.48
CA LEU A 349 10.41 -13.02 -31.98
C LEU A 349 10.06 -13.23 -33.45
N ALA A 350 10.95 -12.81 -34.34
CA ALA A 350 10.88 -13.07 -35.76
C ALA A 350 10.91 -14.58 -35.96
N GLU A 351 9.74 -15.22 -35.88
CA GLU A 351 9.55 -16.51 -36.51
C GLU A 351 9.47 -16.20 -38.00
N GLY A 352 10.63 -16.32 -38.66
CA GLY A 352 10.77 -16.08 -40.08
C GLY A 352 9.76 -16.92 -40.87
N PRO A 353 9.21 -16.40 -41.98
CA PRO A 353 8.26 -17.16 -42.78
C PRO A 353 8.94 -18.45 -43.24
N ARG A 354 8.39 -19.61 -42.84
CA ARG A 354 8.66 -20.86 -43.54
C ARG A 354 8.15 -20.66 -44.96
N GLY A 355 9.09 -20.53 -45.90
CA GLY A 355 8.79 -20.51 -47.33
C GLY A 355 8.04 -21.80 -47.73
N PRO A 356 7.19 -21.73 -48.76
CA PRO A 356 6.44 -22.89 -49.23
C PRO A 356 7.40 -23.96 -49.78
N PRO A 357 7.07 -25.26 -49.64
CA PRO A 357 7.81 -26.33 -50.28
C PRO A 357 7.64 -26.23 -51.80
N HIS A 358 8.76 -26.21 -52.51
CA HIS A 358 8.83 -26.41 -53.97
C HIS A 358 8.97 -27.89 -54.30
#